data_AF-A0A0F8C532-F1
#
_entry.id   AF-A0A0F8C532-F1
#
_cell.length_a   1.000
_cell.length_b   1.000
_cell.length_c   1.000
_cell.angle_alpha   90.00
_cell.angle_beta   90.00
_cell.angle_gamma   90.00
#
_symmetry.space_group_name_H-M   'P 1'
#
loop_
_entity.id
_entity.type
_entity.pdbx_description
1 polymer ?
#
loop_
_entity_poly.entity_id
_entity_poly.type
_entity_poly.pdbx_seq_one_letter_code
_entity_poly.pdbx_strand_id
1 'polypeptide(L)'
;MGEIRLTAESIQYIALFENMTRAKILDCIPEEERLVYVVKQGDMGLAIGKNGESINRVKKALDKPIELVEYSEDPITFIKNAFGPVSVSSVNLTTKNGKRLAYVEVPNKEKGLAIGRNGKNIEKVKMLARRHHTIEDVILQ
;
A
#
# COMPACT_ATOMS: atom_id res chain seq x y z
N MET A 1 -15.24 -7.73 3.68
CA MET A 1 -14.52 -6.56 3.14
C MET A 1 -14.60 -5.46 4.18
N GLY A 2 -13.48 -4.85 4.57
CA GLY A 2 -13.48 -3.74 5.54
C GLY A 2 -14.20 -2.52 4.97
N GLU A 3 -14.91 -1.78 5.82
CA GLU A 3 -15.60 -0.55 5.41
C GLU A 3 -14.58 0.58 5.22
N ILE A 4 -14.14 0.79 3.99
CA ILE A 4 -13.18 1.84 3.63
C ILE A 4 -13.90 3.20 3.71
N ARG A 5 -13.60 3.98 4.75
CA ARG A 5 -14.07 5.37 4.86
C ARG A 5 -13.12 6.29 4.10
N LEU A 6 -13.60 6.93 3.05
CA LEU A 6 -12.86 7.92 2.26
C LEU A 6 -13.28 9.32 2.69
N THR A 7 -12.29 10.19 2.95
CA THR A 7 -12.53 11.61 3.19
C THR A 7 -12.77 12.35 1.87
N ALA A 8 -13.37 13.54 1.92
CA ALA A 8 -13.57 14.38 0.73
C ALA A 8 -12.23 14.66 0.00
N GLU A 9 -11.15 14.88 0.76
CA GLU A 9 -9.80 15.06 0.22
C GLU A 9 -9.32 13.79 -0.51
N SER A 10 -9.51 12.61 0.09
CA SER A 10 -9.13 11.33 -0.53
C SER A 10 -9.88 11.09 -1.84
N ILE A 11 -11.17 11.43 -1.89
CA ILE A 11 -12.00 11.32 -3.10
C ILE A 11 -11.46 12.22 -4.22
N GLN A 12 -11.03 13.43 -3.90
CA GLN A 12 -10.45 14.36 -4.88
C GLN A 12 -9.12 13.84 -5.44
N TYR A 13 -8.23 13.33 -4.57
CA TYR A 13 -6.97 12.73 -5.00
C TYR A 13 -7.19 11.50 -5.88
N ILE A 14 -8.13 10.64 -5.51
CA ILE A 14 -8.54 9.48 -6.32
C ILE A 14 -9.01 9.95 -7.70
N ALA A 15 -9.99 10.86 -7.75
CA ALA A 15 -10.55 11.34 -9.02
C ALA A 15 -9.49 11.97 -9.93
N LEU A 16 -8.56 12.75 -9.37
CA LEU A 16 -7.45 13.32 -10.12
C LEU A 16 -6.51 12.24 -10.67
N PHE A 17 -6.13 11.27 -9.84
CA PHE A 17 -5.26 10.17 -10.25
C PHE A 17 -5.90 9.34 -11.38
N GLU A 18 -7.16 8.94 -11.23
CA GLU A 18 -7.88 8.14 -12.23
C GLU A 18 -8.04 8.91 -13.55
N ASN A 19 -8.34 10.21 -13.51
CA ASN A 19 -8.46 11.03 -14.71
C ASN A 19 -7.15 11.16 -15.50
N MET A 20 -6.02 11.29 -14.79
CA MET A 20 -4.71 11.48 -15.40
C MET A 20 -4.08 10.18 -15.91
N THR A 21 -4.36 9.05 -15.27
CA THR A 21 -3.68 7.77 -15.52
C THR A 21 -4.56 6.69 -16.14
N ARG A 22 -5.89 6.83 -16.05
CA ARG A 22 -6.89 5.80 -16.38
C ARG A 22 -6.84 4.53 -15.51
N ALA A 23 -5.92 4.45 -14.54
CA ALA A 23 -5.86 3.36 -13.58
C ALA A 23 -7.01 3.47 -12.57
N LYS A 24 -7.61 2.35 -12.18
CA LYS A 24 -8.59 2.32 -11.09
C LYS A 24 -7.89 2.34 -9.74
N ILE A 25 -8.29 3.26 -8.89
CA ILE A 25 -7.81 3.39 -7.51
C ILE A 25 -8.89 2.90 -6.55
N LEU A 26 -8.48 2.04 -5.61
CA LEU A 26 -9.36 1.47 -4.60
C LEU A 26 -9.32 2.25 -3.29
N ASP A 27 -8.19 2.89 -2.99
CA ASP A 27 -8.01 3.67 -1.77
C ASP A 27 -6.89 4.70 -1.96
N CYS A 28 -6.99 5.78 -1.19
CA CYS A 28 -5.96 6.80 -1.08
C CYS A 28 -5.82 7.16 0.39
N ILE A 29 -4.59 7.06 0.89
CA ILE A 29 -4.24 7.43 2.26
C ILE A 29 -3.29 8.63 2.18
N PRO A 30 -3.80 9.84 2.42
CA PRO A 30 -2.95 11.02 2.60
C PRO A 30 -2.17 10.90 3.91
N GLU A 31 -0.85 10.93 3.82
CA GLU A 31 0.04 11.17 4.95
C GLU A 31 0.60 12.61 4.85
N GLU A 32 1.26 13.08 5.92
CA GLU A 32 1.83 14.43 5.95
C GLU A 32 2.86 14.68 4.82
N GLU A 33 3.68 13.66 4.50
CA GLU A 33 4.80 13.80 3.57
C GLU A 33 4.59 13.10 2.21
N ARG A 34 3.51 12.31 2.04
CA ARG A 34 3.28 11.53 0.81
C ARG A 34 1.82 11.12 0.67
N LEU A 35 1.44 10.69 -0.54
CA LEU A 35 0.17 10.02 -0.80
C LEU A 35 0.42 8.54 -1.09
N VAL A 36 -0.28 7.66 -0.39
CA VAL A 36 -0.25 6.22 -0.65
C VAL A 36 -1.53 5.83 -1.39
N TYR A 37 -1.39 5.32 -2.61
CA TYR A 37 -2.53 4.84 -3.41
C TYR A 37 -2.55 3.32 -3.47
N VAL A 38 -3.73 2.75 -3.29
CA VAL A 38 -3.99 1.34 -3.55
C VAL A 38 -4.59 1.22 -4.94
N VAL A 39 -3.78 0.72 -5.87
CA VAL A 39 -4.15 0.55 -7.28
C VAL A 39 -4.83 -0.80 -7.45
N LYS A 40 -5.91 -0.87 -8.24
CA LYS A 40 -6.54 -2.15 -8.57
C LYS A 40 -5.52 -3.09 -9.23
N GLN A 41 -5.59 -4.37 -8.90
CA GLN A 41 -4.77 -5.40 -9.53
C GLN A 41 -4.87 -5.34 -11.06
N GLY A 42 -3.72 -5.32 -11.74
CA GLY A 42 -3.62 -5.23 -13.20
C GLY A 42 -3.54 -3.81 -13.76
N ASP A 43 -3.91 -2.80 -12.98
CA ASP A 43 -3.88 -1.39 -13.42
C ASP A 43 -2.56 -0.68 -13.07
N MET A 44 -1.62 -1.37 -12.42
CA MET A 44 -0.32 -0.80 -12.04
C MET A 44 0.46 -0.25 -13.25
N GLY A 45 0.37 -0.93 -14.39
CA GLY A 45 0.98 -0.46 -15.65
C GLY A 45 0.40 0.86 -16.14
N LEU A 46 -0.92 1.06 -16.02
CA LEU A 46 -1.59 2.32 -16.36
C LEU A 46 -1.21 3.43 -15.38
N ALA A 47 -1.14 3.10 -14.09
CA ALA A 47 -0.78 4.03 -13.02
C ALA A 47 0.64 4.57 -13.20
N ILE A 48 1.58 3.73 -13.61
CA ILE A 48 2.97 4.11 -13.86
C ILE A 48 3.08 4.83 -15.23
N GLY A 49 2.48 4.27 -16.29
CA GLY A 49 2.62 4.76 -17.67
C GLY A 49 3.98 4.43 -18.29
N LYS A 50 4.13 4.68 -19.59
CA LYS A 50 5.39 4.37 -20.29
C LYS A 50 6.53 5.19 -19.67
N ASN A 51 7.61 4.51 -19.25
CA ASN A 51 8.75 5.14 -18.57
C ASN A 51 8.36 6.02 -17.36
N GLY A 52 7.23 5.73 -16.69
CA GLY A 52 6.76 6.51 -15.54
C GLY A 52 6.06 7.84 -15.90
N GLU A 53 5.71 8.09 -17.15
CA GLU A 53 5.12 9.38 -17.57
C GLU A 53 3.82 9.72 -16.84
N SER A 54 2.96 8.73 -16.57
CA SER A 54 1.67 8.94 -15.91
C SER A 54 1.89 9.32 -14.45
N ILE A 55 2.67 8.52 -13.72
CA ILE A 55 2.96 8.79 -12.31
C ILE A 55 3.73 10.10 -12.11
N ASN A 56 4.64 10.45 -13.02
CA ASN A 56 5.40 11.70 -12.95
C ASN A 56 4.51 12.93 -13.19
N ARG A 57 3.52 12.82 -14.10
CA ARG A 57 2.52 13.89 -14.28
C ARG A 57 1.67 14.10 -13.02
N VAL A 58 1.23 13.01 -12.38
CA VAL A 58 0.44 13.11 -11.13
C VAL A 58 1.29 13.71 -10.01
N LYS A 59 2.53 13.26 -9.81
CA LYS A 59 3.46 13.82 -8.82
C LYS A 59 3.63 15.34 -9.01
N LYS A 60 3.78 15.80 -10.25
CA LYS A 60 3.90 17.22 -10.58
C LYS A 60 2.61 18.00 -10.30
N ALA A 61 1.45 17.41 -10.55
CA ALA A 61 0.16 18.05 -10.31
C ALA A 61 -0.19 18.20 -8.82
N LEU A 62 0.21 17.21 -8.00
CA LEU A 62 -0.10 17.17 -6.57
C LEU A 62 1.01 17.75 -5.68
N ASP A 63 2.19 18.01 -6.25
CA ASP A 63 3.39 18.48 -5.54
C ASP A 63 3.72 17.68 -4.27
N LYS A 64 3.45 16.37 -4.32
CA LYS A 64 3.67 15.43 -3.22
C LYS A 64 4.31 14.14 -3.73
N PRO A 65 5.22 13.52 -2.96
CA PRO A 65 5.65 12.16 -3.21
C PRO A 65 4.45 11.20 -3.25
N ILE A 66 4.51 10.25 -4.17
CA ILE A 66 3.47 9.24 -4.36
C ILE A 66 4.07 7.85 -4.24
N GLU A 67 3.40 7.01 -3.47
CA GLU A 67 3.66 5.59 -3.35
C GLU A 67 2.46 4.80 -3.87
N LEU A 68 2.73 3.78 -4.69
CA LEU A 68 1.70 2.92 -5.27
C LEU A 68 1.82 1.52 -4.67
N VAL A 69 0.69 0.97 -4.24
CA VAL A 69 0.58 -0.41 -3.76
C VAL A 69 -0.46 -1.12 -4.63
N GLU A 70 -0.06 -2.22 -5.26
CA GLU A 70 -1.02 -3.02 -6.02
C GLU A 70 -1.88 -3.84 -5.08
N TYR A 71 -3.21 -3.72 -5.23
CA TYR A 71 -4.16 -4.55 -4.52
C TYR A 71 -4.05 -6.01 -4.94
N SER A 72 -4.34 -6.91 -4.01
CA SER A 72 -4.55 -8.32 -4.30
C SER A 72 -5.65 -8.82 -3.39
N GLU A 73 -6.53 -9.70 -3.89
CA GLU A 73 -7.50 -10.37 -3.02
C GLU A 73 -6.82 -11.36 -2.07
N ASP A 74 -5.66 -11.89 -2.46
CA ASP A 74 -4.83 -12.71 -1.58
C ASP A 74 -4.11 -11.82 -0.56
N PRO A 75 -4.42 -11.93 0.75
CA PRO A 75 -3.79 -11.12 1.79
C PRO A 75 -2.26 -11.28 1.84
N ILE A 76 -1.73 -12.46 1.50
CA ILE A 76 -0.28 -12.71 1.50
C ILE A 76 0.38 -11.85 0.42
N THR A 77 -0.13 -11.93 -0.81
CA THR A 77 0.34 -11.11 -1.94
C THR A 77 0.17 -9.62 -1.66
N PHE A 78 -0.97 -9.19 -1.09
CA PHE A 78 -1.18 -7.79 -0.77
C PHE A 78 -0.20 -7.27 0.29
N ILE A 79 0.08 -8.03 1.35
CA ILE A 79 1.08 -7.67 2.35
C ILE A 79 2.46 -7.52 1.69
N LYS A 80 2.86 -8.46 0.83
CA LYS A 80 4.12 -8.37 0.08
C LYS A 80 4.18 -7.09 -0.76
N ASN A 81 3.13 -6.76 -1.49
CA ASN A 81 3.04 -5.53 -2.28
C ASN A 81 3.14 -4.28 -1.40
N ALA A 82 2.51 -4.28 -0.22
CA ALA A 82 2.52 -3.15 0.70
C ALA A 82 3.92 -2.87 1.28
N PHE A 83 4.81 -3.86 1.35
CA PHE A 83 6.20 -3.66 1.77
C PHE A 83 7.07 -2.92 0.74
N GLY A 84 6.57 -2.75 -0.50
CA GLY A 84 7.23 -1.99 -1.54
C GLY A 84 8.55 -2.64 -1.97
N PRO A 85 9.70 -1.95 -1.86
CA PRO A 85 10.99 -2.46 -2.36
C PRO A 85 11.62 -3.55 -1.47
N VAL A 86 11.02 -3.89 -0.32
CA VAL A 86 11.57 -4.87 0.62
C VAL A 86 11.30 -6.29 0.14
N SER A 87 12.35 -7.12 0.13
CA SER A 87 12.23 -8.54 -0.16
C SER A 87 11.59 -9.27 1.01
N VAL A 88 10.36 -9.75 0.82
CA VAL A 88 9.64 -10.55 1.81
C VAL A 88 9.81 -12.04 1.50
N SER A 89 10.51 -12.76 2.38
CA SER A 89 10.78 -14.20 2.24
C SER A 89 9.49 -15.03 2.40
N SER A 90 8.72 -14.75 3.45
CA SER A 90 7.49 -15.49 3.75
C SER A 90 6.48 -14.62 4.50
N VAL A 91 5.20 -14.95 4.35
CA VAL A 91 4.10 -14.36 5.14
C VAL A 91 3.24 -15.50 5.64
N ASN A 92 3.16 -15.66 6.95
CA ASN A 92 2.37 -16.68 7.62
C ASN A 92 1.17 -16.02 8.31
N LEU A 93 -0.03 -16.38 7.87
CA LEU A 93 -1.26 -15.90 8.49
C LEU A 93 -1.72 -16.88 9.57
N THR A 94 -2.01 -16.35 10.76
CA THR A 94 -2.57 -17.14 11.87
C THR A 94 -3.77 -16.42 12.48
N THR A 95 -4.59 -17.16 13.21
CA THR A 95 -5.70 -16.59 13.96
C THR A 95 -5.50 -16.90 15.44
N LYS A 96 -5.40 -15.86 16.26
CA LYS A 96 -5.26 -15.96 17.72
C LYS A 96 -6.38 -15.16 18.38
N ASN A 97 -7.15 -15.80 19.27
CA ASN A 97 -8.28 -15.18 19.97
C ASN A 97 -9.27 -14.47 19.01
N GLY A 98 -9.56 -15.07 17.86
CA GLY A 98 -10.44 -14.50 16.84
C GLY A 98 -9.84 -13.35 16.02
N LYS A 99 -8.57 -12.97 16.27
CA LYS A 99 -7.85 -11.93 15.53
C LYS A 99 -6.88 -12.54 14.54
N ARG A 100 -6.89 -12.06 13.29
CA ARG A 100 -5.95 -12.49 12.25
C ARG A 100 -4.63 -11.72 12.40
N LEU A 101 -3.52 -12.43 12.42
CA LEU A 101 -2.16 -11.88 12.52
C LEU A 101 -1.34 -12.35 11.33
N ALA A 102 -0.44 -11.50 10.85
CA ALA A 102 0.53 -11.84 9.82
C ALA A 102 1.94 -11.82 10.39
N TYR A 103 2.66 -12.93 10.28
CA TYR A 103 4.08 -13.03 10.59
C TYR A 103 4.87 -12.96 9.30
N VAL A 104 5.75 -11.97 9.18
CA VAL A 104 6.46 -11.64 7.95
C VAL A 104 7.94 -11.83 8.17
N GLU A 105 8.53 -12.69 7.36
CA GLU A 105 9.97 -12.93 7.36
C GLU A 105 10.64 -12.06 6.30
N VAL A 106 11.64 -11.30 6.72
CA VAL A 106 12.46 -10.47 5.85
C VAL A 106 13.94 -10.78 6.08
N PRO A 107 14.80 -10.69 5.06
CA PRO A 107 16.24 -10.84 5.24
C PRO A 107 16.76 -9.88 6.32
N ASN A 108 17.66 -10.35 7.20
CA ASN A 108 18.20 -9.53 8.29
C ASN A 108 18.80 -8.20 7.79
N LYS A 109 19.43 -8.19 6.61
CA LYS A 109 19.99 -7.00 5.96
C LYS A 109 18.93 -5.94 5.56
N GLU A 110 17.68 -6.35 5.39
CA GLU A 110 16.55 -5.51 4.97
C GLU A 110 15.57 -5.21 6.12
N LYS A 111 15.77 -5.76 7.33
CA LYS A 111 14.92 -5.47 8.50
C LYS A 111 14.76 -3.97 8.77
N GLY A 112 15.83 -3.19 8.62
CA GLY A 112 15.78 -1.74 8.76
C GLY A 112 14.89 -1.06 7.71
N LEU A 113 14.89 -1.55 6.46
CA LEU A 113 14.05 -1.05 5.38
C LEU A 113 12.58 -1.49 5.56
N ALA A 114 12.36 -2.72 6.04
CA ALA A 114 11.05 -3.24 6.40
C ALA A 114 10.35 -2.39 7.47
N ILE A 115 11.09 -1.97 8.49
CA ILE A 115 10.60 -1.05 9.53
C ILE A 115 10.43 0.37 8.94
N GLY A 116 11.42 0.84 8.18
CA GLY A 116 11.48 2.20 7.66
C GLY A 116 11.84 3.23 8.73
N ARG A 117 12.12 4.47 8.30
CA ARG A 117 12.44 5.58 9.21
C ARG A 117 11.29 5.78 10.20
N ASN A 118 11.58 5.77 11.51
CA ASN A 118 10.60 5.90 12.59
C ASN A 118 9.44 4.87 12.53
N GLY A 119 9.65 3.69 11.92
CA GLY A 119 8.60 2.67 11.79
C GLY A 119 7.57 2.97 10.70
N LYS A 120 7.76 4.03 9.90
CA LYS A 120 6.78 4.49 8.91
C LYS A 120 6.38 3.43 7.88
N ASN A 121 7.29 2.52 7.52
CA ASN A 121 6.98 1.49 6.52
C ASN A 121 6.15 0.35 7.14
N ILE A 122 6.54 -0.16 8.31
CA ILE A 122 5.78 -1.22 8.97
C ILE A 122 4.39 -0.75 9.41
N GLU A 123 4.26 0.48 9.91
CA GLU A 123 2.96 1.05 10.28
C GLU A 123 2.03 1.21 9.07
N LYS A 124 2.55 1.68 7.93
CA LYS A 124 1.80 1.72 6.66
C LYS A 124 1.31 0.32 6.27
N VAL A 125 2.16 -0.71 6.34
CA VAL A 125 1.77 -2.09 6.01
C VAL A 125 0.68 -2.59 6.95
N LYS A 126 0.82 -2.40 8.26
CA LYS A 126 -0.20 -2.77 9.26
C LYS A 126 -1.54 -2.11 8.97
N MET A 127 -1.53 -0.80 8.71
CA MET A 127 -2.72 -0.03 8.37
C MET A 127 -3.41 -0.59 7.12
N LEU A 128 -2.65 -0.82 6.04
CA LEU A 128 -3.20 -1.37 4.79
C LEU A 128 -3.76 -2.78 4.99
N ALA A 129 -3.03 -3.67 5.67
CA ALA A 129 -3.46 -5.03 5.95
C ALA A 129 -4.76 -5.07 6.77
N ARG A 130 -4.87 -4.19 7.77
CA ARG A 130 -6.08 -4.05 8.59
C ARG A 130 -7.27 -3.55 7.77
N ARG A 131 -7.04 -2.49 7.00
CA ARG A 131 -8.10 -1.81 6.22
C ARG A 131 -8.66 -2.68 5.09
N HIS A 132 -7.80 -3.44 4.41
CA HIS A 132 -8.19 -4.20 3.23
C HIS A 132 -8.48 -5.69 3.48
N HIS A 133 -7.82 -6.31 4.47
CA HIS A 133 -7.93 -7.75 4.72
C HIS A 133 -8.33 -8.14 6.15
N THR A 134 -8.65 -7.16 7.00
CA THR A 134 -9.05 -7.40 8.40
C THR A 134 -7.98 -8.18 9.17
N ILE A 135 -6.71 -7.86 8.92
CA ILE A 135 -5.55 -8.39 9.64
C ILE A 135 -5.22 -7.38 10.74
N GLU A 136 -5.28 -7.82 12.00
CA GLU A 136 -5.13 -6.94 13.15
C GLU A 136 -3.71 -6.38 13.27
N ASP A 137 -2.70 -7.22 13.03
CA ASP A 137 -1.31 -6.82 13.15
C ASP A 137 -0.39 -7.59 12.20
N VAL A 138 0.74 -6.97 11.89
CA VAL A 138 1.81 -7.49 11.03
C VAL A 138 3.11 -7.46 11.83
N ILE A 139 3.70 -8.63 12.07
CA ILE A 139 4.84 -8.82 12.95
C ILE A 139 6.03 -9.28 12.12
N LEU A 140 7.15 -8.53 12.17
CA LEU A 140 8.40 -8.94 11.53
C LEU A 140 9.10 -10.01 12.39
N GLN A 141 9.62 -11.05 11.74
CA GLN A 141 10.46 -12.09 12.34
C GLN A 141 11.94 -11.91 12.00
#